data_AF-A0A7C3RKT6-F1
#
_entry.id   AF-A0A7C3RKT6-F1
#
_cell.length_a   1.000
_cell.length_b   1.000
_cell.length_c   1.000
_cell.angle_alpha   90.00
_cell.angle_beta   90.00
_cell.angle_gamma   90.00
#
_symmetry.space_group_name_H-M   'P 1'
#
loop_
_entity.id
_entity.type
_entity.pdbx_description
1 polymer ?
#
loop_
_entity_poly.entity_id
_entity_poly.type
_entity_poly.pdbx_seq_one_letter_code
_entity_poly.pdbx_strand_id
1 'polypeptide(L)'
;MADGDRQRLGCRTGHAMCHVACLSTAVQMSVAKHTQWPLAVVIAPNNFKGTLSAVEAGRAIARGWHCERPADTLELLPISDSGDGFGTVLEAIA
;
A
#
# COMPACT_ATOMS: atom_id res chain seq x y z
N MET A 1 -3.90 -39.50 -31.30
CA MET A 1 -4.89 -40.52 -30.89
C MET A 1 -5.16 -40.27 -29.42
N ALA A 2 -6.40 -39.92 -29.12
CA ALA A 2 -6.87 -39.33 -27.86
C ALA A 2 -7.05 -40.36 -26.73
N ASP A 3 -6.89 -39.91 -25.49
CA ASP A 3 -7.84 -40.08 -24.36
C ASP A 3 -7.26 -39.27 -23.18
N GLY A 4 -7.95 -38.36 -22.50
CA GLY A 4 -9.32 -38.46 -21.99
C GLY A 4 -9.24 -38.63 -20.47
N ASP A 5 -10.01 -37.84 -19.72
CA ASP A 5 -10.24 -37.94 -18.27
C ASP A 5 -9.16 -37.46 -17.27
N ARG A 6 -9.18 -36.14 -17.02
CA ARG A 6 -9.22 -35.63 -15.62
C ARG A 6 -9.93 -34.29 -15.50
N GLN A 7 -11.24 -34.27 -15.76
CA GLN A 7 -12.13 -33.22 -15.27
C GLN A 7 -12.64 -33.56 -13.85
N ARG A 8 -13.02 -32.51 -13.12
CA ARG A 8 -13.82 -32.46 -11.88
C ARG A 8 -13.11 -32.70 -10.54
N LEU A 9 -12.57 -31.61 -10.01
CA LEU A 9 -12.92 -31.21 -8.63
C LEU A 9 -13.63 -29.87 -8.69
N GLY A 10 -14.96 -29.95 -8.68
CA GLY A 10 -15.86 -28.81 -8.72
C GLY A 10 -15.86 -28.03 -7.40
N CYS A 11 -15.95 -26.72 -7.54
CA CYS A 11 -16.48 -25.80 -6.54
C CYS A 11 -17.82 -26.35 -6.00
N ARG A 12 -17.86 -26.69 -4.70
CA ARG A 12 -19.07 -27.16 -3.99
C ARG A 12 -19.65 -26.11 -3.04
N THR A 13 -19.57 -24.83 -3.37
CA THR A 13 -20.20 -23.77 -2.56
C THR A 13 -21.07 -22.89 -3.45
N GLY A 14 -22.34 -22.80 -3.05
CA GLY A 14 -23.46 -22.38 -3.87
C GLY A 14 -23.41 -20.94 -4.40
N HIS A 15 -24.23 -20.78 -5.43
CA HIS A 15 -24.60 -19.57 -6.14
C HIS A 15 -24.81 -18.35 -5.23
N ALA A 16 -24.00 -17.28 -5.45
CA ALA A 16 -24.39 -15.86 -5.48
C ALA A 16 -23.23 -14.85 -5.26
N MET A 17 -21.98 -15.26 -5.01
CA MET A 17 -20.92 -14.28 -4.64
C MET A 17 -19.64 -14.27 -5.53
N CYS A 18 -19.61 -15.03 -6.64
CA CYS A 18 -18.34 -15.29 -7.33
C CYS A 18 -17.92 -14.25 -8.40
N HIS A 19 -18.74 -13.24 -8.72
CA HIS A 19 -18.40 -12.30 -9.82
C HIS A 19 -17.53 -11.10 -9.40
N VAL A 20 -17.42 -10.78 -8.10
CA VAL A 20 -16.68 -9.59 -7.64
C VAL A 20 -15.19 -9.86 -7.43
N ALA A 21 -14.78 -11.11 -7.20
CA ALA A 21 -13.40 -11.45 -6.89
C ALA A 21 -12.44 -11.48 -8.11
N CYS A 22 -12.97 -11.44 -9.35
CA CYS A 22 -12.16 -11.61 -10.55
C CYS A 22 -11.55 -10.28 -11.09
N LEU A 23 -12.17 -9.14 -10.78
CA LEU A 23 -11.74 -7.84 -11.31
C LEU A 23 -10.55 -7.22 -10.57
N SER A 24 -10.22 -7.68 -9.36
CA SER A 24 -9.14 -7.08 -8.57
C SER A 24 -7.73 -7.56 -8.97
N THR A 25 -7.62 -8.65 -9.73
CA THR A 25 -6.31 -9.24 -10.08
C THR A 25 -5.68 -8.58 -11.31
N ALA A 26 -6.46 -7.90 -12.16
CA ALA A 26 -6.00 -7.39 -13.45
C ALA A 26 -5.37 -5.98 -13.41
N VAL A 27 -5.66 -5.18 -12.38
CA VAL A 27 -5.03 -3.84 -12.20
C VAL A 27 -3.59 -3.97 -11.68
N GLN A 28 -3.25 -5.08 -11.03
CA GLN A 28 -1.94 -5.29 -10.36
C GLN A 28 -0.75 -5.55 -11.30
N MET A 29 -0.97 -5.81 -12.60
CA MET A 29 0.10 -6.33 -13.48
C MET A 29 0.99 -5.25 -14.14
N SER A 30 0.58 -3.98 -14.17
CA SER A 30 1.27 -2.98 -15.01
C SER A 30 2.34 -2.14 -14.29
N VAL A 31 2.30 -2.02 -12.96
CA VAL A 31 3.45 -1.48 -12.21
C VAL A 31 4.34 -2.66 -11.84
N ALA A 32 5.08 -3.17 -12.83
CA ALA A 32 6.14 -4.13 -12.61
C ALA A 32 7.02 -3.63 -11.46
N LYS A 33 7.03 -4.41 -10.38
CA LYS A 33 7.79 -4.19 -9.15
C LYS A 33 9.28 -4.16 -9.49
N HIS A 34 9.85 -3.00 -9.76
CA HIS A 34 11.27 -2.86 -10.16
C HIS A 34 12.29 -3.26 -9.06
N THR A 35 11.84 -3.58 -7.86
CA THR A 35 12.69 -4.04 -6.76
C THR A 35 12.12 -5.32 -6.14
N GLN A 36 12.71 -6.45 -6.54
CA GLN A 36 12.40 -7.76 -5.96
C GLN A 36 12.96 -7.93 -4.53
N TRP A 37 13.79 -6.99 -4.06
CA TRP A 37 14.32 -6.98 -2.70
C TRP A 37 13.55 -6.01 -1.80
N PRO A 38 13.41 -6.32 -0.50
CA PRO A 38 12.92 -5.39 0.50
C PRO A 38 13.69 -4.07 0.45
N LEU A 39 12.97 -2.96 0.51
CA LEU A 39 13.56 -1.62 0.59
C LEU A 39 13.54 -1.10 2.03
N ALA A 40 14.48 -0.22 2.34
CA ALA A 40 14.40 0.71 3.46
C ALA A 40 14.01 2.08 2.91
N VAL A 41 12.86 2.59 3.34
CA VAL A 41 12.24 3.80 2.77
C VAL A 41 12.04 4.81 3.88
N VAL A 42 12.56 6.02 3.67
CA VAL A 42 12.27 7.18 4.53
C VAL A 42 11.12 7.97 3.91
N ILE A 43 10.07 8.17 4.70
CA ILE A 43 8.90 8.98 4.33
C ILE A 43 9.03 10.31 5.06
N ALA A 44 9.44 11.35 4.31
CA ALA A 44 9.70 12.69 4.83
C ALA A 44 8.75 13.76 4.28
N PRO A 45 7.45 13.73 4.60
CA PRO A 45 6.47 14.68 4.11
C PRO A 45 6.50 15.98 4.92
N ASN A 46 6.09 17.07 4.26
CA ASN A 46 5.60 18.27 4.93
C ASN A 46 4.07 18.20 5.09
N ASN A 47 3.48 19.20 5.76
CA ASN A 47 2.03 19.32 5.90
C ASN A 47 1.33 19.58 4.54
N PHE A 48 0.06 19.18 4.50
CA PHE A 48 -0.90 19.66 3.50
C PHE A 48 -1.70 20.79 4.16
N LYS A 49 -1.36 22.04 3.84
CA LYS A 49 -1.93 23.22 4.51
C LYS A 49 -3.46 23.17 4.56
N GLY A 50 -4.00 23.25 5.77
CA GLY A 50 -5.45 23.23 6.02
C GLY A 50 -6.11 21.83 5.96
N THR A 51 -5.36 20.76 5.71
CA THR A 51 -5.92 19.41 5.53
C THR A 51 -5.25 18.36 6.42
N LEU A 52 -3.94 18.16 6.29
CA LEU A 52 -3.19 17.14 7.04
C LEU A 52 -1.92 17.75 7.62
N SER A 53 -1.64 17.49 8.89
CA SER A 53 -0.30 17.70 9.46
C SER A 53 0.73 16.82 8.75
N ALA A 54 2.02 17.17 8.87
CA ALA A 54 3.12 16.37 8.32
C ALA A 54 3.10 14.93 8.85
N VAL A 55 2.75 14.73 10.13
CA VAL A 55 2.62 13.41 10.76
C VAL A 55 1.46 12.62 10.15
N GLU A 56 0.29 13.23 9.97
CA GLU A 56 -0.88 12.56 9.38
C GLU A 56 -0.64 12.20 7.91
N ALA A 57 0.03 13.07 7.16
CA ALA A 57 0.47 12.82 5.81
C ALA A 57 1.42 11.60 5.76
N GLY A 58 2.43 11.57 6.63
CA GLY A 58 3.39 10.45 6.72
C GLY A 58 2.70 9.12 7.02
N ARG A 59 1.77 9.12 7.98
CA ARG A 59 0.97 7.92 8.31
C ARG A 59 0.09 7.49 7.14
N ALA A 60 -0.52 8.43 6.40
CA ALA A 60 -1.33 8.10 5.23
C ALA A 60 -0.50 7.45 4.11
N ILE A 61 0.67 8.01 3.82
CA ILE A 61 1.62 7.46 2.84
C ILE A 61 2.08 6.07 3.28
N ALA A 62 2.49 5.89 4.55
CA ALA A 62 2.95 4.61 5.06
C ALA A 62 1.88 3.51 4.96
N ARG A 63 0.61 3.83 5.26
CA ARG A 63 -0.50 2.89 5.08
C ARG A 63 -0.65 2.46 3.62
N GLY A 64 -0.66 3.42 2.68
CA GLY A 64 -0.76 3.12 1.25
C GLY A 64 0.42 2.30 0.74
N TRP A 65 1.64 2.63 1.18
CA TRP A 65 2.85 1.90 0.82
C TRP A 65 2.81 0.45 1.31
N HIS A 66 2.44 0.24 2.58
CA HIS A 66 2.42 -1.09 3.18
C HIS A 66 1.38 -2.02 2.52
N CYS A 67 0.28 -1.48 2.00
CA CYS A 67 -0.70 -2.26 1.24
C CYS A 67 -0.09 -2.94 0.00
N GLU A 68 0.85 -2.28 -0.69
CA GLU A 68 1.46 -2.81 -1.92
C GLU A 68 2.83 -3.46 -1.69
N ARG A 69 3.55 -3.01 -0.65
CA ARG A 69 4.91 -3.47 -0.32
C ARG A 69 5.04 -3.79 1.18
N PRO A 70 4.40 -4.88 1.65
CA PRO A 70 4.41 -5.25 3.07
C PRO A 70 5.78 -5.68 3.61
N ALA A 71 6.71 -6.04 2.71
CA ALA A 71 8.06 -6.46 3.07
C ALA A 71 9.05 -5.30 3.23
N ASP A 72 8.69 -4.08 2.82
CA ASP A 72 9.57 -2.93 2.96
C ASP A 72 9.55 -2.41 4.41
N THR A 73 10.69 -1.87 4.84
CA THR A 73 10.82 -1.17 6.12
C THR A 73 10.65 0.33 5.92
N LEU A 74 9.81 0.97 6.73
CA LEU A 74 9.43 2.36 6.60
C LEU A 74 9.84 3.15 7.84
N GLU A 75 10.51 4.27 7.64
CA GLU A 75 10.83 5.25 8.68
C GLU A 75 10.08 6.55 8.38
N LEU A 76 9.32 7.06 9.36
CA LEU A 76 8.64 8.35 9.23
C LEU A 76 9.56 9.44 9.76
N LEU A 77 9.88 10.42 8.91
CA LEU A 77 10.63 11.61 9.29
C LEU A 77 9.88 12.87 8.84
N PRO A 78 8.75 13.24 9.48
CA PRO A 78 8.02 14.45 9.14
C PRO A 78 8.94 15.67 9.17
N ILE A 79 8.80 16.56 8.19
CA ILE A 79 9.60 17.77 8.07
C ILE A 79 8.70 19.02 8.07
N SER A 80 9.28 20.17 8.38
CA SER A 80 8.63 21.48 8.26
C SER A 80 9.65 22.52 7.80
N ASP A 81 9.18 23.52 7.07
CA ASP A 81 9.95 24.62 6.47
C ASP A 81 9.90 25.92 7.31
N SER A 82 9.67 25.83 8.62
CA SER A 82 9.47 26.92 9.60
C SER A 82 8.10 27.62 9.57
N GLY A 83 7.17 27.17 8.73
CA GLY A 83 5.80 27.65 8.68
C GLY A 83 4.83 26.92 9.62
N ASP A 84 3.54 26.99 9.28
CA ASP A 84 2.47 26.27 9.99
C ASP A 84 2.84 24.77 10.12
N GLY A 85 2.80 24.22 11.34
CA GLY A 85 3.14 22.82 11.60
C GLY A 85 4.60 22.56 12.04
N PHE A 86 5.44 23.58 12.15
CA PHE A 86 6.80 23.41 12.70
C PHE A 86 6.80 22.82 14.13
N GLY A 87 5.93 23.33 15.01
CA GLY A 87 5.82 22.83 16.39
C GLY A 87 5.40 21.36 16.47
N THR A 88 4.45 20.93 15.62
CA THR A 88 3.97 19.55 15.62
C THR A 88 5.01 18.56 15.08
N VAL A 89 5.90 19.03 14.19
CA VAL A 89 7.05 18.24 13.73
C VAL A 89 8.09 18.12 14.84
N LEU A 90 8.39 19.19 15.58
CA LEU A 90 9.32 19.12 16.71
C LEU A 90 8.85 18.14 17.79
N GLU A 91 7.56 18.17 18.14
CA GLU A 91 6.97 17.22 19.08
C GLU A 91 7.04 15.77 18.59
N ALA A 92 7.03 15.53 17.28
CA ALA A 92 7.08 14.20 16.72
C ALA A 92 8.49 13.57 16.70
N ILE A 93 9.53 14.39 16.87
CA ILE A 93 10.95 13.96 16.86
C ILE A 93 11.64 14.13 18.22
N ALA A 94 10.98 14.77 19.19
CA ALA A 94 11.45 14.93 20.57
C ALA A 94 11.15 13.67 21.41
#